data_AF-A0A7G9RZK8-F1
#
_entry.id   AF-A0A7G9RZK8-F1
#
_cell.length_a   1.000
_cell.length_b   1.000
_cell.length_c   1.000
_cell.angle_alpha   90.00
_cell.angle_beta   90.00
_cell.angle_gamma   90.00
#
_symmetry.space_group_name_H-M   'P 1'
#
loop_
_entity.id
_entity.type
_entity.pdbx_description
1 polymer ?
#
loop_
_entity_poly.entity_id
_entity_poly.type
_entity_poly.pdbx_seq_one_letter_code
_entity_poly.pdbx_strand_id
1 'polypeptide(L)'
;MKANNAIKAIIESSKQVFITQGLNSVSMTDIVNASGYSRGGVYRYFSNVDEVFEALMMNEITNLNTENFASFNDFLQTEIFELNNIDQTLRLAGYEYMMHHREDSTLAQSIFKKHITLIQNLKQCSESQAHKIFVLLEGLTVLSLSGILDDTTLQQCINLINHEV
;
A
#
# COMPACT_ATOMS: atom_id res chain seq x y z
N MET A 1 19.49 6.51 18.06
CA MET A 1 19.98 5.47 17.14
C MET A 1 19.34 4.10 17.38
N LYS A 2 19.48 3.48 18.58
CA LYS A 2 18.89 2.14 18.86
C LYS A 2 17.35 2.05 18.71
N ALA A 3 16.62 3.09 19.14
CA ALA A 3 15.15 3.09 19.07
C ALA A 3 14.62 3.09 17.62
N ASN A 4 15.29 3.81 16.71
CA ASN A 4 14.86 3.89 15.32
C ASN A 4 15.05 2.55 14.59
N ASN A 5 16.11 1.79 14.95
CA ASN A 5 16.35 0.46 14.39
C ASN A 5 15.31 -0.57 14.90
N ALA A 6 14.90 -0.46 16.16
CA ALA A 6 13.87 -1.35 16.72
C ALA A 6 12.50 -1.12 16.06
N ILE A 7 12.10 0.15 15.90
CA ILE A 7 10.87 0.52 15.18
C ILE A 7 10.89 -0.06 13.77
N LYS A 8 11.96 0.18 13.00
CA LYS A 8 12.12 -0.37 11.66
C LYS A 8 12.02 -1.89 11.62
N ALA A 9 12.70 -2.59 12.53
CA ALA A 9 12.65 -4.05 12.57
C ALA A 9 11.24 -4.57 12.89
N ILE A 10 10.50 -3.90 13.80
CA ILE A 10 9.12 -4.27 14.14
C ILE A 10 8.18 -4.06 12.94
N ILE A 11 8.26 -2.91 12.24
CA ILE A 11 7.37 -2.68 11.09
C ILE A 11 7.67 -3.63 9.92
N GLU A 12 8.95 -3.87 9.60
CA GLU A 12 9.34 -4.76 8.49
C GLU A 12 8.95 -6.21 8.76
N SER A 13 9.11 -6.69 10.00
CA SER A 13 8.65 -8.03 10.39
C SER A 13 7.13 -8.17 10.41
N SER A 14 6.42 -7.09 10.73
CA SER A 14 4.95 -7.07 10.73
C SER A 14 4.36 -7.03 9.32
N LYS A 15 5.12 -6.57 8.31
CA LYS A 15 4.67 -6.49 6.91
C LYS A 15 4.09 -7.81 6.41
N GLN A 16 4.81 -8.92 6.60
CA GLN A 16 4.33 -10.23 6.15
C GLN A 16 3.08 -10.70 6.92
N VAL A 17 2.97 -10.33 8.20
CA VAL A 17 1.80 -10.63 9.03
C VAL A 17 0.56 -9.95 8.45
N PHE A 18 0.65 -8.66 8.07
CA PHE A 18 -0.46 -7.94 7.44
C PHE A 18 -0.79 -8.44 6.03
N ILE A 19 0.22 -8.77 5.22
CA ILE A 19 0.01 -9.34 3.87
C ILE A 19 -0.80 -10.65 3.97
N THR A 20 -0.42 -11.53 4.91
CA THR A 20 -0.99 -12.88 4.98
C THR A 20 -2.35 -12.96 5.65
N GLN A 21 -2.66 -12.04 6.58
CA GLN A 21 -3.84 -12.16 7.44
C GLN A 21 -4.89 -11.06 7.21
N GLY A 22 -4.52 -9.95 6.55
CA GLY A 22 -5.29 -8.70 6.62
C GLY A 22 -5.17 -8.03 7.99
N LEU A 23 -5.53 -6.75 8.09
CA LEU A 23 -5.50 -6.00 9.34
C LEU A 23 -6.45 -6.59 10.39
N ASN A 24 -7.67 -6.95 9.97
CA ASN A 24 -8.75 -7.33 10.89
C ASN A 24 -8.45 -8.60 11.71
N SER A 25 -7.58 -9.47 11.19
CA SER A 25 -7.23 -10.74 11.82
C SER A 25 -5.94 -10.67 12.66
N VAL A 26 -5.18 -9.56 12.56
CA VAL A 26 -3.88 -9.42 13.21
C VAL A 26 -4.03 -8.98 14.66
N SER A 27 -3.26 -9.60 15.56
CA SER A 27 -3.14 -9.17 16.95
C SER A 27 -1.74 -8.65 17.29
N MET A 28 -1.63 -7.89 18.38
CA MET A 28 -0.34 -7.51 18.94
C MET A 28 0.53 -8.72 19.33
N THR A 29 -0.08 -9.88 19.61
CA THR A 29 0.68 -11.11 19.89
C THR A 29 1.37 -11.63 18.62
N ASP A 30 0.69 -11.56 17.47
CA ASP A 30 1.27 -11.97 16.18
C ASP A 30 2.46 -11.07 15.81
N ILE A 31 2.31 -9.76 16.00
CA ILE A 31 3.37 -8.77 15.79
C ILE A 31 4.58 -9.03 16.71
N VAL A 32 4.32 -9.25 18.01
CA VAL A 32 5.39 -9.58 18.97
C VAL A 32 6.15 -10.84 18.52
N ASN A 33 5.42 -11.89 18.16
CA ASN A 33 6.01 -13.15 17.72
C ASN A 33 6.83 -13.00 16.44
N ALA A 34 6.34 -12.26 15.45
CA ALA A 34 7.02 -12.01 14.19
C ALA A 34 8.27 -11.13 14.36
N SER A 35 8.24 -10.17 15.29
CA SER A 35 9.31 -9.19 15.45
C SER A 35 10.59 -9.72 16.08
N GLY A 36 10.52 -10.82 16.83
CA GLY A 36 11.62 -11.32 17.66
C GLY A 36 11.98 -10.41 18.85
N TYR A 37 11.22 -9.33 19.09
CA TYR A 37 11.36 -8.48 20.27
C TYR A 37 10.48 -8.98 21.41
N SER A 38 10.85 -8.65 22.65
CA SER A 38 10.00 -8.97 23.81
C SER A 38 8.68 -8.19 23.74
N ARG A 39 7.63 -8.73 24.37
CA ARG A 39 6.33 -8.05 24.50
C ARG A 39 6.50 -6.62 25.03
N GLY A 40 7.19 -6.43 26.15
CA GLY A 40 7.46 -5.09 26.68
C GLY A 40 8.30 -4.21 25.75
N GLY A 41 9.14 -4.80 24.89
CA GLY A 41 9.92 -4.09 23.88
C GLY A 41 9.07 -3.54 22.73
N VAL A 42 8.09 -4.31 22.25
CA VAL A 42 7.15 -3.86 21.21
C VAL A 42 6.17 -2.83 21.78
N TYR A 43 5.56 -3.13 22.93
CA TYR A 43 4.60 -2.23 23.59
C TYR A 43 5.20 -0.91 24.07
N ARG A 44 6.54 -0.81 24.11
CA ARG A 44 7.22 0.47 24.34
C ARG A 44 7.08 1.44 23.16
N TYR A 45 6.89 0.92 21.95
CA TYR A 45 6.81 1.73 20.72
C TYR A 45 5.40 1.78 20.13
N PHE A 46 4.63 0.71 20.29
CA PHE A 46 3.30 0.58 19.68
C PHE A 46 2.30 0.02 20.67
N SER A 47 1.23 0.76 20.91
CA SER A 47 0.20 0.41 21.89
C SER A 47 -0.83 -0.57 21.32
N ASN A 48 -1.02 -0.57 20.00
CA ASN A 48 -2.04 -1.33 19.29
C ASN A 48 -1.58 -1.66 17.85
N VAL A 49 -2.39 -2.45 17.14
CA VAL A 49 -2.13 -2.90 15.77
C VAL A 49 -2.14 -1.74 14.78
N ASP A 50 -3.05 -0.79 14.94
CA ASP A 50 -3.20 0.37 14.06
C ASP A 50 -1.93 1.24 14.06
N GLU A 51 -1.34 1.51 15.22
CA GLU A 51 -0.08 2.27 15.32
C GLU A 51 1.07 1.58 14.57
N VAL A 52 1.13 0.24 14.59
CA VAL A 52 2.13 -0.53 13.84
C VAL A 52 1.86 -0.42 12.34
N PHE A 53 0.59 -0.58 11.94
CA PHE A 53 0.19 -0.55 10.54
C PHE A 53 0.38 0.84 9.92
N GLU A 54 -0.01 1.91 10.62
CA GLU A 54 0.24 3.29 10.21
C GLU A 54 1.73 3.56 10.02
N ALA A 55 2.57 3.15 10.98
CA ALA A 55 4.01 3.34 10.89
C ALA A 55 4.62 2.58 9.71
N LEU A 56 4.14 1.36 9.45
CA LEU A 56 4.51 0.58 8.26
C LEU A 56 4.11 1.31 6.98
N MET A 57 2.85 1.72 6.84
CA MET A 57 2.36 2.37 5.64
C MET A 57 3.02 3.73 5.39
N MET A 58 3.29 4.51 6.44
CA MET A 58 4.07 5.75 6.31
C MET A 58 5.50 5.50 5.83
N ASN A 59 6.12 4.40 6.26
CA ASN A 59 7.43 3.98 5.75
C ASN A 59 7.35 3.61 4.26
N GLU A 60 6.35 2.83 3.84
CA GLU A 60 6.13 2.50 2.41
C GLU A 60 5.91 3.75 1.55
N ILE A 61 5.02 4.67 1.98
CA ILE A 61 4.72 5.93 1.28
C ILE A 61 5.96 6.83 1.17
N THR A 62 6.77 6.89 2.23
CA THR A 62 8.01 7.68 2.25
C THR A 62 9.03 7.11 1.25
N ASN A 63 9.12 5.78 1.17
CA ASN A 63 10.07 5.08 0.33
C ASN A 63 9.63 4.97 -1.14
N LEU A 64 8.32 5.13 -1.44
CA LEU A 64 7.78 5.13 -2.79
C LEU A 64 8.19 6.40 -3.56
N ASN A 65 9.17 6.34 -4.44
CA ASN A 65 9.68 7.50 -5.17
C ASN A 65 9.88 7.15 -6.66
N THR A 66 10.04 8.18 -7.50
CA THR A 66 10.27 7.99 -8.93
C THR A 66 11.51 7.16 -9.23
N GLU A 67 12.53 7.25 -8.38
CA GLU A 67 13.79 6.50 -8.48
C GLU A 67 13.61 4.98 -8.31
N ASN A 68 12.47 4.54 -7.76
CA ASN A 68 12.15 3.11 -7.68
C ASN A 68 11.74 2.52 -9.02
N PHE A 69 11.44 3.35 -10.02
CA PHE A 69 10.94 2.92 -11.32
C PHE A 69 11.80 3.46 -12.45
N ALA A 70 12.14 2.61 -13.41
CA ALA A 70 12.89 3.02 -14.59
C ALA A 70 12.05 3.90 -15.55
N SER A 71 10.73 3.75 -15.53
CA SER A 71 9.79 4.50 -16.36
C SER A 71 8.35 4.40 -15.83
N PHE A 72 7.43 5.17 -16.42
CA PHE A 72 6.00 4.97 -16.16
C PHE A 72 5.51 3.57 -16.54
N ASN A 73 6.05 2.97 -17.61
CA ASN A 73 5.67 1.61 -18.00
C ASN A 73 6.15 0.58 -16.95
N ASP A 74 7.32 0.77 -16.36
CA ASP A 74 7.86 -0.07 -15.28
C ASP A 74 6.98 -0.01 -14.01
N PHE A 75 6.54 1.21 -13.66
CA PHE A 75 5.52 1.40 -12.62
C PHE A 75 4.21 0.65 -12.95
N LEU A 76 3.68 0.78 -14.17
CA LEU A 76 2.47 0.07 -14.57
C LEU A 76 2.62 -1.45 -14.57
N GLN A 77 3.77 -1.98 -14.97
CA GLN A 77 4.02 -3.42 -14.89
C GLN A 77 4.05 -3.90 -13.43
N THR A 78 4.60 -3.08 -12.52
CA THR A 78 4.54 -3.36 -11.09
C THR A 78 3.09 -3.38 -10.59
N GLU A 79 2.27 -2.39 -10.96
CA GLU A 79 0.83 -2.36 -10.63
C GLU A 79 0.08 -3.60 -11.18
N ILE A 80 0.32 -3.97 -12.44
CA ILE A 80 -0.27 -5.16 -13.06
C ILE A 80 0.14 -6.43 -12.31
N PHE A 81 1.41 -6.54 -11.93
CA PHE A 81 1.90 -7.68 -11.16
C PHE A 81 1.22 -7.76 -9.79
N GLU A 82 1.13 -6.64 -9.07
CA GLU A 82 0.45 -6.58 -7.77
C GLU A 82 -1.04 -6.90 -7.88
N LEU A 83 -1.74 -6.39 -8.90
CA LEU A 83 -3.15 -6.67 -9.13
C LEU A 83 -3.42 -8.16 -9.37
N ASN A 84 -2.50 -8.86 -10.03
CA ASN A 84 -2.59 -10.31 -10.26
C ASN A 84 -2.20 -11.15 -9.03
N ASN A 85 -1.53 -10.55 -8.05
CA ASN A 85 -1.07 -11.21 -6.83
C ASN A 85 -1.55 -10.42 -5.60
N ILE A 86 -2.80 -9.96 -5.63
CA ILE A 86 -3.33 -8.97 -4.68
C ILE A 86 -3.28 -9.46 -3.23
N ASP A 87 -3.41 -10.77 -3.04
CA ASP A 87 -3.32 -11.50 -1.77
C ASP A 87 -1.89 -11.53 -1.19
N GLN A 88 -0.88 -11.19 -2.00
CA GLN A 88 0.51 -11.05 -1.61
C GLN A 88 0.91 -9.58 -1.39
N THR A 89 -0.05 -8.67 -1.32
CA THR A 89 0.18 -7.22 -1.13
C THR A 89 -0.39 -6.73 0.20
N LEU A 90 -0.03 -5.49 0.57
CA LEU A 90 -0.63 -4.79 1.71
C LEU A 90 -2.03 -4.23 1.40
N ARG A 91 -2.54 -4.34 0.16
CA ARG A 91 -3.76 -3.64 -0.27
C ARG A 91 -4.99 -4.09 0.52
N LEU A 92 -5.12 -5.38 0.87
CA LEU A 92 -6.21 -5.85 1.72
C LEU A 92 -6.20 -5.15 3.08
N ALA A 93 -5.10 -5.24 3.82
CA ALA A 93 -4.94 -4.59 5.13
C ALA A 93 -5.11 -3.06 5.04
N GLY A 94 -4.60 -2.45 3.96
CA GLY A 94 -4.76 -1.02 3.69
C GLY A 94 -6.21 -0.61 3.53
N TYR A 95 -6.98 -1.36 2.73
CA TYR A 95 -8.41 -1.10 2.54
C TYR A 95 -9.20 -1.33 3.83
N GLU A 96 -8.91 -2.41 4.57
CA GLU A 96 -9.53 -2.64 5.88
C GLU A 96 -9.27 -1.48 6.83
N TYR A 97 -8.02 -1.01 6.94
CA TYR A 97 -7.67 0.15 7.76
C TYR A 97 -8.44 1.40 7.33
N MET A 98 -8.40 1.75 6.03
CA MET A 98 -9.02 2.96 5.51
C MET A 98 -10.54 2.95 5.67
N MET A 99 -11.19 1.78 5.55
CA MET A 99 -12.63 1.66 5.76
C MET A 99 -13.03 1.85 7.22
N HIS A 100 -12.24 1.36 8.16
CA HIS A 100 -12.45 1.58 9.60
C HIS A 100 -12.23 3.05 9.99
N HIS A 101 -11.34 3.77 9.30
CA HIS A 101 -10.93 5.14 9.62
C HIS A 101 -11.42 6.20 8.62
N ARG A 102 -12.46 5.90 7.84
CA ARG A 102 -12.85 6.66 6.63
C ARG A 102 -13.13 8.15 6.83
N GLU A 103 -13.58 8.55 8.03
CA GLU A 103 -14.04 9.92 8.28
C GLU A 103 -12.86 10.91 8.35
N ASP A 104 -11.68 10.44 8.79
CA ASP A 104 -10.49 11.27 9.02
C ASP A 104 -9.19 10.57 8.57
N SER A 105 -9.24 9.70 7.55
CA SER A 105 -8.07 8.90 7.15
C SER A 105 -6.96 9.76 6.51
N THR A 106 -6.05 10.25 7.36
CA THR A 106 -4.81 10.91 6.96
C THR A 106 -3.93 10.00 6.11
N LEU A 107 -4.01 8.68 6.34
CA LEU A 107 -3.34 7.67 5.54
C LEU A 107 -3.85 7.67 4.09
N ALA A 108 -5.17 7.61 3.86
CA ALA A 108 -5.74 7.63 2.51
C ALA A 108 -5.35 8.90 1.75
N GLN A 109 -5.37 10.06 2.42
CA GLN A 109 -4.92 11.34 1.83
C GLN A 109 -3.44 11.31 1.46
N SER A 110 -2.61 10.69 2.29
CA SER A 110 -1.16 10.56 2.07
C SER A 110 -0.85 9.62 0.89
N ILE A 111 -1.52 8.47 0.81
CA ILE A 111 -1.44 7.53 -0.32
C ILE A 111 -1.82 8.25 -1.61
N PHE A 112 -2.98 8.90 -1.61
CA PHE A 112 -3.49 9.63 -2.76
C PHE A 112 -2.50 10.67 -3.26
N LYS A 113 -2.12 11.62 -2.39
CA LYS A 113 -1.18 12.70 -2.76
C LYS A 113 0.15 12.17 -3.28
N LYS A 114 0.66 11.11 -2.66
CA LYS A 114 1.93 10.49 -3.05
C LYS A 114 1.82 9.86 -4.45
N HIS A 115 0.77 9.09 -4.73
CA HIS A 115 0.57 8.45 -6.02
C HIS A 115 0.31 9.46 -7.13
N ILE A 116 -0.47 10.52 -6.88
CA ILE A 116 -0.66 11.60 -7.86
C ILE A 116 0.69 12.21 -8.25
N THR A 117 1.51 12.56 -7.26
CA THR A 117 2.84 13.13 -7.51
C THR A 117 3.74 12.16 -8.28
N LEU A 118 3.73 10.88 -7.90
CA LEU A 118 4.52 9.84 -8.55
C LEU A 118 4.12 9.68 -10.03
N ILE A 119 2.81 9.54 -10.30
CA ILE A 119 2.28 9.35 -11.66
C ILE A 119 2.56 10.58 -12.53
N GLN A 120 2.35 11.79 -12.00
CA GLN A 120 2.68 13.03 -12.74
C GLN A 120 4.15 13.05 -13.17
N ASN A 121 5.06 12.70 -12.25
CA ASN A 121 6.48 12.73 -12.53
C ASN A 121 6.94 11.60 -13.46
N LEU A 122 6.42 10.38 -13.29
CA LEU A 122 6.80 9.25 -14.14
C LEU A 122 6.24 9.39 -15.57
N LYS A 123 4.98 9.78 -15.70
CA LYS A 123 4.29 9.91 -17.00
C LYS A 123 4.49 11.27 -17.66
N GLN A 124 4.95 12.28 -16.92
CA GLN A 124 5.03 13.67 -17.38
C GLN A 124 3.65 14.21 -17.82
N CYS A 125 2.63 13.99 -16.98
CA CYS A 125 1.24 14.33 -17.27
C CYS A 125 0.68 15.39 -16.32
N SER A 126 -0.47 15.97 -16.69
CA SER A 126 -1.18 16.91 -15.82
C SER A 126 -1.74 16.21 -14.57
N GLU A 127 -2.00 16.98 -13.52
CA GLU A 127 -2.62 16.48 -12.30
C GLU A 127 -3.97 15.80 -12.59
N SER A 128 -4.78 16.38 -13.48
CA SER A 128 -6.06 15.81 -13.91
C SER A 128 -5.91 14.44 -14.57
N GLN A 129 -4.86 14.24 -15.38
CA GLN A 129 -4.55 12.94 -15.98
C GLN A 129 -4.08 11.94 -14.92
N ALA A 130 -3.17 12.34 -14.03
CA ALA A 130 -2.73 11.49 -12.93
C ALA A 130 -3.89 11.03 -12.03
N HIS A 131 -4.85 11.92 -11.76
CA HIS A 131 -6.08 11.58 -11.02
C HIS A 131 -6.89 10.48 -11.71
N LYS A 132 -7.10 10.60 -13.02
CA LYS A 132 -7.82 9.58 -13.79
C LYS A 132 -7.09 8.23 -13.77
N ILE A 133 -5.77 8.23 -13.91
CA ILE A 133 -4.96 6.99 -13.81
C ILE A 133 -5.10 6.37 -12.43
N PHE A 134 -4.95 7.16 -11.37
CA PHE A 134 -5.11 6.68 -10.00
C PHE A 134 -6.50 6.07 -9.76
N VAL A 135 -7.57 6.74 -10.18
CA VAL A 135 -8.94 6.23 -10.06
C VAL A 135 -9.13 4.90 -10.81
N LEU A 136 -8.54 4.75 -12.00
CA LEU A 136 -8.59 3.49 -12.74
C LEU A 136 -7.84 2.37 -12.00
N LEU A 137 -6.65 2.64 -11.46
CA LEU A 137 -5.86 1.67 -10.69
C LEU A 137 -6.55 1.25 -9.38
N GLU A 138 -7.17 2.20 -8.66
CA GLU A 138 -7.96 1.89 -7.47
C GLU A 138 -9.22 1.09 -7.82
N GLY A 139 -9.87 1.40 -8.95
CA GLY A 139 -10.97 0.59 -9.47
C GLY A 139 -10.54 -0.87 -9.71
N LEU A 140 -9.42 -1.07 -10.41
CA LEU A 140 -8.85 -2.41 -10.63
C LEU A 140 -8.49 -3.11 -9.30
N THR A 141 -7.99 -2.35 -8.31
CA THR A 141 -7.67 -2.87 -6.98
C THR A 141 -8.92 -3.43 -6.30
N VAL A 142 -10.02 -2.69 -6.31
CA VAL A 142 -11.30 -3.15 -5.74
C VAL A 142 -11.82 -4.39 -6.46
N LEU A 143 -11.74 -4.43 -7.80
CA LEU A 143 -12.14 -5.60 -8.58
C LEU A 143 -11.26 -6.82 -8.26
N SER A 144 -9.96 -6.64 -8.08
CA SER A 144 -9.03 -7.71 -7.73
C SER A 144 -9.29 -8.22 -6.30
N LEU A 145 -9.41 -7.33 -5.32
CA LEU A 145 -9.74 -7.68 -3.93
C LEU A 145 -11.10 -8.39 -3.80
N SER A 146 -12.04 -8.12 -4.70
CA SER A 146 -13.35 -8.79 -4.74
C SER A 146 -13.38 -10.05 -5.61
N GLY A 147 -12.27 -10.42 -6.24
CA GLY A 147 -12.14 -11.64 -7.03
C GLY A 147 -12.90 -11.61 -8.35
N ILE A 148 -13.24 -10.42 -8.87
CA ILE A 148 -14.01 -10.24 -10.11
C ILE A 148 -13.21 -9.53 -11.22
N LEU A 149 -11.93 -9.25 -10.99
CA LEU A 149 -11.05 -8.74 -12.03
C LEU A 149 -10.71 -9.87 -13.02
N ASP A 150 -11.12 -9.69 -14.28
CA ASP A 150 -10.73 -10.55 -15.39
C ASP A 150 -9.68 -9.89 -16.29
N ASP A 151 -8.95 -10.71 -17.06
CA ASP A 151 -7.89 -10.26 -17.97
C ASP A 151 -8.37 -9.25 -19.03
N THR A 152 -9.62 -9.36 -19.47
CA THR A 152 -10.18 -8.46 -20.48
C THR A 152 -10.37 -7.07 -19.90
N THR A 153 -10.99 -6.99 -18.72
CA THR A 153 -11.19 -5.74 -17.98
C THR A 153 -9.85 -5.09 -17.63
N LEU A 154 -8.89 -5.88 -17.13
CA LEU A 154 -7.53 -5.41 -16.84
C LEU A 154 -6.90 -4.79 -18.10
N GLN A 155 -6.86 -5.54 -19.21
CA GLN A 155 -6.21 -5.08 -20.43
C GLN A 155 -6.88 -3.82 -21.02
N GLN A 156 -8.21 -3.74 -20.96
CA GLN A 156 -8.94 -2.54 -21.39
C GLN A 156 -8.53 -1.32 -20.56
N CYS A 157 -8.50 -1.41 -19.24
CA CYS A 157 -8.08 -0.31 -18.38
C CYS A 157 -6.61 0.09 -18.60
N ILE A 158 -5.70 -0.88 -18.78
CA ILE A 158 -4.30 -0.58 -19.07
C ILE A 158 -4.15 0.13 -20.43
N ASN A 159 -4.92 -0.26 -21.44
CA ASN A 159 -4.93 0.43 -22.73
C ASN A 159 -5.40 1.90 -22.60
N LEU A 160 -6.46 2.14 -21.80
CA LEU A 160 -6.94 3.50 -21.50
C LEU A 160 -5.84 4.34 -20.82
N ILE A 161 -5.17 3.78 -19.82
CA ILE A 161 -4.08 4.44 -19.09
C ILE A 161 -2.91 4.80 -20.02
N ASN A 162 -2.61 3.97 -21.03
CA ASN A 162 -1.50 4.22 -21.94
C ASN A 162 -1.81 5.25 -23.03
N HIS A 163 -3.05 5.32 -23.50
CA HIS A 163 -3.38 6.04 -24.74
C HIS A 163 -4.35 7.22 -24.58
N GLU A 164 -5.22 7.20 -23.58
CA GLU A 164 -6.33 8.16 -23.47
C GLU A 164 -6.21 9.12 -22.28
N VAL A 165 -5.38 8.75 -21.31
CA VAL A 165 -5.09 9.53 -20.11
C VAL A 165 -3.64 9.97 -20.13
#